data_AF-A0A0G4G4A1-F1
#
_entry.id   AF-A0A0G4G4A1-F1
#
_cell.length_a   1.000
_cell.length_b   1.000
_cell.length_c   1.000
_cell.angle_alpha   90.00
_cell.angle_beta   90.00
_cell.angle_gamma   90.00
#
_symmetry.space_group_name_H-M   'P 1'
#
loop_
_entity.id
_entity.type
_entity.pdbx_description
1 polymer ?
#
loop_
_entity_poly.entity_id
_entity_poly.type
_entity_poly.pdbx_seq_one_letter_code
_entity_poly.pdbx_strand_id
1 'polypeptide(L)'
;MLTDPKLAEGSEIIFTGYKMDVHTRLLGAQERDDNPPLSELFEKLIKRKANVYVTFWQNLATFVADAATHSKWNVNQQAKELDKMGVRVFLDVGTERGSSEMANSNHMKSLIINRRVAFIGGIDIGPGRMDSPQHQQNNPSRYASSKQGELQKPWQDIDRSC
;
A
#
# COMPACT_ATOMS: atom_id res chain seq x y z
N MET A 1 11.20 13.90 -11.42
CA MET A 1 11.05 15.00 -10.45
C MET A 1 9.86 14.70 -9.54
N LEU A 2 9.99 13.67 -8.69
CA LEU A 2 9.18 13.43 -7.49
C LEU A 2 10.05 13.79 -6.26
N THR A 3 10.83 14.84 -6.41
CA THR A 3 11.92 15.23 -5.52
C THR A 3 11.40 16.19 -4.48
N ASP A 4 11.12 15.60 -3.32
CA ASP A 4 11.44 16.11 -1.99
C ASP A 4 10.55 17.22 -1.39
N PRO A 5 9.45 16.85 -0.70
CA PRO A 5 9.03 17.62 0.46
C PRO A 5 10.08 17.45 1.57
N LYS A 6 11.27 18.07 1.43
CA LYS A 6 12.44 18.02 2.36
C LYS A 6 12.26 17.02 3.51
N LEU A 7 12.36 15.73 3.21
CA LEU A 7 12.11 14.70 4.21
C LEU A 7 13.29 14.66 5.17
N ALA A 8 13.10 15.26 6.34
CA ALA A 8 14.06 15.36 7.42
C ALA A 8 13.66 14.48 8.62
N GLU A 9 14.56 14.39 9.61
CA GLU A 9 14.24 13.84 10.93
C GLU A 9 12.95 14.47 11.47
N GLY A 10 12.04 13.63 11.96
CA GLY A 10 10.73 14.04 12.46
C GLY A 10 9.64 14.22 11.40
N SER A 11 9.93 14.05 10.10
CA SER A 11 8.89 14.08 9.06
C SER A 11 7.78 13.08 9.34
N GLU A 12 6.53 13.44 9.06
CA GLU A 12 5.35 12.60 9.28
C GLU A 12 4.87 12.04 7.94
N ILE A 13 4.69 10.72 7.87
CA ILE A 13 4.15 10.05 6.68
C ILE A 13 3.05 9.10 7.13
N ILE A 14 1.84 9.28 6.60
CA ILE A 14 0.65 8.51 6.99
C ILE A 14 0.08 7.82 5.76
N PHE A 15 -0.05 6.50 5.81
CA PHE A 15 -0.69 5.69 4.78
C PHE A 15 -1.99 5.07 5.30
N THR A 16 -3.02 5.10 4.47
CA THR A 16 -4.22 4.26 4.62
C THR A 16 -4.54 3.63 3.28
N GLY A 17 -4.98 2.38 3.31
CA GLY A 17 -5.40 1.67 2.10
C GLY A 17 -6.45 0.63 2.44
N TYR A 18 -7.34 0.35 1.48
CA TYR A 18 -8.28 -0.76 1.61
C TYR A 18 -7.54 -2.09 1.51
N LYS A 19 -6.57 -2.15 0.59
CA LYS A 19 -5.67 -3.28 0.42
C LYS A 19 -4.28 -2.75 0.11
N MET A 20 -3.29 -3.16 0.89
CA MET A 20 -1.91 -2.74 0.70
C MET A 20 -0.99 -3.96 0.67
N ASP A 21 -0.04 -3.94 -0.26
CA ASP A 21 1.07 -4.88 -0.32
C ASP A 21 2.38 -4.10 -0.20
N VAL A 22 3.06 -4.28 0.93
CA VAL A 22 4.32 -3.59 1.25
C VAL A 22 5.47 -4.06 0.36
N HIS A 23 5.31 -5.15 -0.38
CA HIS A 23 6.27 -5.62 -1.37
C HIS A 23 6.02 -5.05 -2.78
N THR A 24 5.00 -4.20 -2.93
CA THR A 24 4.71 -3.51 -4.19
C THR A 24 5.76 -2.45 -4.50
N ARG A 25 6.14 -2.37 -5.77
CA ARG A 25 6.99 -1.31 -6.32
C ARG A 25 6.11 -0.22 -6.96
N LEU A 26 6.42 1.05 -6.70
CA LEU A 26 5.55 2.18 -7.08
C LEU A 26 5.67 2.60 -8.56
N LEU A 27 6.79 2.28 -9.21
CA LEU A 27 7.10 2.68 -10.60
C LEU A 27 7.03 1.50 -11.57
N GLY A 28 6.16 0.53 -11.27
CA GLY A 28 5.96 -0.70 -12.06
C GLY A 28 6.71 -1.91 -11.51
N ALA A 29 6.48 -3.06 -12.14
CA ALA A 29 6.95 -4.36 -11.66
C ALA A 29 8.47 -4.59 -11.76
N GLN A 30 9.18 -3.78 -12.55
CA GLN A 30 10.60 -3.97 -12.79
C GLN A 30 11.42 -3.63 -11.55
N GLU A 31 12.32 -4.55 -11.19
CA GLU A 31 13.32 -4.34 -10.15
C GLU A 31 14.41 -3.40 -10.65
N ARG A 32 14.56 -2.28 -9.95
CA ARG A 32 15.53 -1.22 -10.23
C ARG A 32 15.89 -0.53 -8.91
N ASP A 33 17.10 0.00 -8.82
CA ASP A 33 17.59 0.71 -7.62
C ASP A 33 16.71 1.92 -7.24
N ASP A 34 16.14 2.59 -8.24
CA ASP A 34 15.24 3.74 -8.09
C ASP A 34 13.76 3.37 -7.91
N ASN A 35 13.44 2.08 -7.91
CA ASN A 35 12.09 1.55 -7.73
C ASN A 35 12.06 0.41 -6.69
N PRO A 36 12.52 0.65 -5.45
CA PRO A 36 12.48 -0.35 -4.39
C PRO A 36 11.03 -0.70 -4.02
N PRO A 37 10.77 -1.84 -3.36
CA PRO A 37 9.47 -2.14 -2.78
C PRO A 37 9.13 -1.12 -1.69
N LEU A 38 7.85 -0.99 -1.37
CA LEU A 38 7.38 -0.04 -0.35
C LEU A 38 8.00 -0.31 1.03
N SER A 39 8.26 -1.56 1.40
CA SER A 39 8.91 -1.93 2.66
C SER A 39 10.33 -1.36 2.78
N GLU A 40 11.13 -1.40 1.72
CA GLU A 40 12.45 -0.78 1.69
C GLU A 40 12.37 0.76 1.72
N LEU A 41 11.31 1.35 1.14
CA LEU A 41 11.05 2.78 1.29
C LEU A 41 10.77 3.13 2.75
N PHE A 42 9.95 2.34 3.45
CA PHE A 42 9.72 2.51 4.88
C PHE A 42 11.00 2.37 5.69
N GLU A 43 11.83 1.36 5.41
CA GLU A 43 13.11 1.20 6.08
C GLU A 43 14.02 2.44 5.92
N LYS A 44 14.08 2.99 4.69
CA LYS A 44 14.82 4.23 4.41
C LYS A 44 14.24 5.43 5.17
N LEU A 45 12.92 5.53 5.31
CA LEU A 45 12.25 6.60 6.07
C LEU A 45 12.52 6.46 7.58
N ILE A 46 12.44 5.24 8.13
CA ILE A 46 12.75 4.99 9.55
C ILE A 46 14.22 5.28 9.85
N LYS A 47 15.16 4.88 8.98
CA LYS A 47 16.59 5.21 9.12
C LYS A 47 16.86 6.72 9.14
N ARG A 48 16.00 7.50 8.47
CA ARG A 48 16.00 8.98 8.51
C ARG A 48 15.26 9.56 9.72
N LYS A 49 14.78 8.70 10.63
CA LYS A 49 13.98 9.05 11.80
C LYS A 49 12.70 9.81 11.44
N ALA A 50 12.07 9.45 10.33
CA ALA A 50 10.72 9.88 10.03
C ALA A 50 9.70 9.07 10.85
N ASN A 51 8.58 9.67 11.18
CA ASN A 51 7.44 9.04 11.81
C ASN A 51 6.54 8.47 10.71
N VAL A 52 6.53 7.14 10.55
CA VAL A 52 5.71 6.45 9.55
C VAL A 52 4.54 5.77 10.26
N TYR A 53 3.33 6.02 9.75
CA TYR A 53 2.07 5.47 10.25
C TYR A 53 1.39 4.72 9.10
N VAL A 54 0.94 3.50 9.34
CA VAL A 54 0.24 2.69 8.33
C VAL A 54 -1.03 2.12 8.94
N THR A 55 -2.17 2.37 8.30
CA THR A 55 -3.45 1.78 8.65
C THR A 55 -3.83 0.74 7.60
N PHE A 56 -4.01 -0.51 8.04
CA PHE A 56 -4.62 -1.57 7.25
C PHE A 56 -6.09 -1.73 7.64
N TRP A 57 -6.92 -2.14 6.69
CA TRP A 57 -8.26 -2.63 6.95
C TRP A 57 -8.29 -4.16 7.04
N GLN A 58 -9.00 -4.71 8.02
CA GLN A 58 -9.24 -6.15 8.14
C GLN A 58 -10.54 -6.44 8.90
N ASN A 59 -11.48 -7.18 8.32
CA ASN A 59 -12.65 -7.72 9.04
C ASN A 59 -12.47 -9.22 9.38
N LEU A 60 -13.43 -9.81 10.10
CA LEU A 60 -13.40 -11.22 10.51
C LEU A 60 -13.20 -12.18 9.32
N ALA A 61 -13.88 -11.95 8.20
CA ALA A 61 -13.75 -12.78 7.01
C ALA A 61 -12.33 -12.73 6.43
N THR A 62 -11.75 -11.53 6.29
CA THR A 62 -10.37 -11.36 5.82
C THR A 62 -9.35 -11.90 6.81
N PHE A 63 -9.60 -11.79 8.12
CA PHE A 63 -8.74 -12.36 9.16
C PHE A 63 -8.69 -13.90 9.05
N VAL A 64 -9.85 -14.56 8.93
CA VAL A 64 -9.92 -16.02 8.77
C VAL A 64 -9.26 -16.46 7.47
N ALA A 65 -9.48 -15.73 6.37
CA ALA A 65 -8.83 -16.01 5.10
C ALA A 65 -7.31 -15.86 5.18
N ASP A 66 -6.81 -14.83 5.86
CA ASP A 66 -5.38 -14.62 6.09
C ASP A 66 -4.76 -15.76 6.91
N ALA A 67 -5.44 -16.20 7.97
CA ALA A 67 -5.00 -17.31 8.79
C ALA A 67 -4.95 -18.64 8.02
N ALA A 68 -5.87 -18.86 7.08
CA ALA A 68 -5.97 -20.09 6.32
C ALA A 68 -5.03 -20.16 5.10
N THR A 69 -4.71 -19.02 4.47
CA THR A 69 -4.08 -19.02 3.13
C THR A 69 -2.58 -18.72 3.13
N HIS A 70 -2.01 -18.23 4.24
CA HIS A 70 -0.61 -17.77 4.30
C HIS A 70 -0.20 -16.91 3.09
N SER A 71 -1.15 -16.14 2.55
CA SER A 71 -0.93 -15.41 1.31
C SER A 71 0.10 -14.31 1.52
N LYS A 72 0.82 -13.90 0.47
CA LYS A 72 1.70 -12.71 0.50
C LYS A 72 0.96 -11.42 0.87
N TRP A 73 -0.38 -11.44 0.86
CA TRP A 73 -1.26 -10.34 1.21
C TRP A 73 -1.71 -10.36 2.66
N ASN A 74 -1.21 -11.31 3.46
CA ASN A 74 -1.63 -11.49 4.84
C ASN A 74 -1.35 -10.22 5.65
N VAL A 75 -2.41 -9.53 6.06
CA VAL A 75 -2.32 -8.23 6.74
C VAL A 75 -1.57 -8.39 8.05
N ASN A 76 -1.81 -9.47 8.80
CA ASN A 76 -1.15 -9.72 10.07
C ASN A 76 0.36 -9.93 9.91
N GLN A 77 0.80 -10.59 8.84
CA GLN A 77 2.22 -10.79 8.56
C GLN A 77 2.91 -9.49 8.17
N GLN A 78 2.30 -8.73 7.23
CA GLN A 78 2.82 -7.44 6.81
C GLN A 78 2.86 -6.44 7.96
N ALA A 79 1.80 -6.39 8.79
CA ALA A 79 1.76 -5.54 9.98
C ALA A 79 2.90 -5.87 10.96
N LYS A 80 3.17 -7.16 11.21
CA LYS A 80 4.30 -7.60 12.06
C LYS A 80 5.65 -7.24 11.44
N GLU A 81 5.77 -7.31 10.12
CA GLU A 81 7.00 -6.92 9.40
C GLU A 81 7.26 -5.42 9.59
N LEU A 82 6.25 -4.59 9.35
CA LEU A 82 6.35 -3.14 9.50
C LEU A 82 6.60 -2.70 10.96
N ASP A 83 5.90 -3.31 11.92
CA ASP A 83 6.08 -3.02 13.35
C ASP A 83 7.52 -3.29 13.81
N LYS A 84 8.11 -4.42 13.38
CA LYS A 84 9.53 -4.75 13.65
C LYS A 84 10.51 -3.74 13.07
N MET A 85 10.14 -3.06 11.98
CA MET A 85 10.96 -2.00 11.39
C MET A 85 10.83 -0.66 12.14
N GLY A 86 9.87 -0.51 13.06
CA GLY A 86 9.59 0.74 13.76
C GLY A 86 8.51 1.61 13.12
N VAL A 87 7.75 1.07 12.16
CA VAL A 87 6.54 1.72 11.63
C VAL A 87 5.40 1.56 12.64
N ARG A 88 4.61 2.62 12.87
CA ARG A 88 3.43 2.57 13.74
C ARG A 88 2.25 2.03 12.94
N VAL A 89 1.87 0.78 13.21
CA VAL A 89 0.81 0.10 12.48
C VAL A 89 -0.52 0.16 13.25
N PHE A 90 -1.60 0.42 12.52
CA PHE A 90 -2.98 0.38 13.01
C PHE A 90 -3.78 -0.61 12.18
N LEU A 91 -4.62 -1.41 12.84
CA LEU A 91 -5.59 -2.27 12.18
C LEU A 91 -6.98 -1.69 12.42
N ASP A 92 -7.63 -1.28 11.34
CA ASP A 92 -9.03 -0.86 11.35
C ASP A 92 -9.91 -2.08 11.05
N VAL A 93 -10.69 -2.48 12.06
CA VAL A 93 -11.59 -3.63 11.97
C VAL A 93 -13.02 -3.29 11.56
N GLY A 94 -13.28 -2.02 11.20
CA GLY A 94 -14.60 -1.51 10.88
C GLY A 94 -15.46 -1.20 12.12
N THR A 95 -16.73 -0.85 11.90
CA THR A 95 -17.69 -0.56 12.97
C THR A 95 -18.77 -1.65 13.06
N GLU A 96 -19.08 -2.06 14.29
CA GLU A 96 -20.10 -3.07 14.64
C GLU A 96 -21.55 -2.52 14.69
N ARG A 97 -21.82 -1.32 14.17
CA ARG A 97 -23.18 -0.75 14.24
C ARG A 97 -24.03 -1.15 13.03
N GLY A 98 -24.71 -2.29 13.14
CA GLY A 98 -25.71 -2.78 12.19
C GLY A 98 -25.56 -4.28 11.97
N SER A 99 -26.67 -5.00 11.75
CA SER A 99 -26.83 -6.47 11.72
C SER A 99 -26.04 -7.23 10.64
N SER A 100 -24.96 -6.68 10.12
CA SER A 100 -24.00 -7.35 9.25
C SER A 100 -22.61 -7.17 9.82
N GLU A 101 -22.17 -8.13 10.64
CA GLU A 101 -20.83 -8.23 11.27
C GLU A 101 -19.66 -8.26 10.26
N MET A 102 -19.93 -8.03 8.95
CA MET A 102 -18.98 -8.27 7.87
C MET A 102 -18.99 -7.22 6.73
N ALA A 103 -19.88 -6.22 6.74
CA ALA A 103 -20.13 -5.44 5.51
C ALA A 103 -19.37 -4.11 5.38
N ASN A 104 -18.95 -3.48 6.48
CA ASN A 104 -18.34 -2.15 6.42
C ASN A 104 -16.82 -2.24 6.29
N SER A 105 -16.27 -1.53 5.30
CA SER A 105 -14.83 -1.44 5.09
C SER A 105 -14.31 -0.02 5.21
N ASN A 106 -13.09 0.09 5.74
CA ASN A 106 -12.31 1.30 5.53
C ASN A 106 -11.75 1.24 4.11
N HIS A 107 -12.45 1.89 3.19
CA HIS A 107 -12.09 1.91 1.77
C HIS A 107 -11.25 3.14 1.38
N MET A 108 -10.75 3.91 2.37
CA MET A 108 -9.92 5.09 2.12
C MET A 108 -8.55 4.68 1.59
N LYS A 109 -8.06 5.44 0.61
CA LYS A 109 -6.73 5.29 0.02
C LYS A 109 -6.09 6.65 0.03
N SER A 110 -5.11 6.83 0.90
CA SER A 110 -4.41 8.10 1.01
C SER A 110 -2.98 7.97 1.49
N LEU A 111 -2.16 8.90 1.03
CA LEU A 111 -0.81 9.15 1.52
C LEU A 111 -0.72 10.62 1.93
N ILE A 112 -0.41 10.88 3.20
CA ILE A 112 -0.21 12.23 3.72
C ILE A 112 1.26 12.39 4.08
N ILE A 113 1.89 13.48 3.64
CA ILE A 113 3.28 13.82 3.92
C ILE A 113 3.33 15.18 4.62
N ASN A 114 3.84 15.18 5.86
CA ASN A 114 4.02 16.35 6.72
C ASN A 114 2.75 17.20 6.90
N ARG A 115 1.56 16.62 6.68
CA ARG A 115 0.26 17.32 6.62
C ARG A 115 0.24 18.51 5.64
N ARG A 116 1.12 18.49 4.63
CA ARG A 116 1.30 19.55 3.64
C ARG A 116 0.91 19.10 2.24
N VAL A 117 1.09 17.82 1.97
CA VAL A 117 0.71 17.19 0.71
C VAL A 117 -0.08 15.95 1.06
N ALA A 118 -1.23 15.78 0.43
CA ALA A 118 -2.01 14.55 0.51
C ALA A 118 -2.30 14.02 -0.89
N PHE A 119 -2.19 12.71 -1.06
CA PHE A 119 -2.71 11.97 -2.20
C PHE A 119 -3.95 11.24 -1.75
N ILE A 120 -5.06 11.37 -2.47
CA ILE A 120 -6.34 10.74 -2.15
C ILE A 120 -7.00 10.32 -3.47
N GLY A 121 -7.39 9.04 -3.56
CA GLY A 121 -7.94 8.51 -4.80
C GLY A 121 -8.55 7.12 -4.69
N GLY A 122 -8.74 6.49 -5.85
CA GLY A 122 -9.24 5.12 -5.98
C GLY A 122 -8.14 4.04 -5.97
N ILE A 123 -6.86 4.44 -6.03
CA ILE A 123 -5.72 3.55 -6.26
C ILE A 123 -5.12 3.07 -4.95
N ASP A 124 -5.29 1.79 -4.64
CA ASP A 124 -4.55 1.11 -3.58
C ASP A 124 -3.07 0.92 -3.98
N ILE A 125 -2.17 0.81 -3.00
CA ILE A 125 -0.79 0.36 -3.26
C ILE A 125 -0.75 -1.17 -3.24
N GLY A 126 -0.90 -1.79 -4.41
CA GLY A 126 -0.85 -3.24 -4.55
C GLY A 126 -0.63 -3.72 -6.00
N PRO A 127 -0.24 -4.99 -6.20
CA PRO A 127 -0.25 -5.64 -7.51
C PRO A 127 -1.53 -5.38 -8.31
N GLY A 128 -1.35 -5.16 -9.62
CA GLY A 128 -2.44 -4.97 -10.57
C GLY A 128 -3.06 -3.57 -10.57
N ARG A 129 -2.50 -2.61 -9.82
CA ARG A 129 -2.94 -1.20 -9.81
C ARG A 129 -2.13 -0.30 -10.73
N MET A 130 -0.87 -0.65 -10.97
CA MET A 130 -0.02 0.07 -11.92
C MET A 130 -0.51 -0.19 -13.34
N ASP A 131 -0.80 0.88 -14.09
CA ASP A 131 -1.07 0.82 -15.53
C ASP A 131 -0.65 2.15 -16.18
N SER A 132 -0.76 2.21 -17.50
CA SER A 132 -0.61 3.42 -18.32
C SER A 132 -1.96 3.80 -18.93
N PRO A 133 -2.17 5.05 -19.34
CA PRO A 133 -3.40 5.47 -20.03
C PRO A 133 -3.72 4.67 -21.30
N GLN A 134 -2.72 4.03 -21.91
CA GLN A 134 -2.89 3.23 -23.13
C GLN A 134 -3.44 1.82 -22.85
N HIS A 135 -3.40 1.34 -21.61
CA HIS A 135 -3.90 0.01 -21.22
C HIS A 135 -3.39 -1.15 -22.10
N GLN A 136 -2.15 -1.04 -22.61
CA GLN A 136 -1.61 -1.98 -23.58
C GLN A 136 -1.61 -3.41 -23.02
N GLN A 137 -2.13 -4.36 -23.78
CA GLN A 137 -2.25 -5.78 -23.39
C GLN A 137 -0.92 -6.46 -23.02
N ASN A 138 0.23 -5.86 -23.29
CA ASN A 138 1.57 -6.37 -22.98
C ASN A 138 2.42 -5.35 -22.19
N ASN A 139 1.78 -4.37 -21.52
CA ASN A 139 2.48 -3.34 -20.74
C ASN A 139 3.37 -4.00 -19.66
N PRO A 140 4.72 -3.87 -19.74
CA PRO A 140 5.62 -4.56 -18.84
C PRO A 140 5.54 -4.08 -17.39
N SER A 141 5.00 -2.90 -17.14
CA SER A 141 4.78 -2.40 -15.77
C SER A 141 3.70 -3.18 -15.01
N ARG A 142 2.92 -4.01 -15.73
CA ARG A 142 1.81 -4.82 -15.18
C ARG A 142 2.16 -6.28 -14.93
N TYR A 143 3.41 -6.70 -15.15
CA TYR A 143 3.80 -8.06 -14.78
C TYR A 143 3.66 -8.24 -13.27
N ALA A 144 3.16 -9.40 -12.83
CA ALA A 144 3.11 -9.72 -11.43
C ALA A 144 4.54 -9.82 -10.88
N SER A 145 4.83 -9.12 -9.78
CA SER A 145 6.08 -9.29 -9.04
C SER A 145 6.26 -10.72 -8.50
N SER A 146 5.14 -11.44 -8.32
CA SER A 146 5.10 -12.78 -7.73
C SER A 146 5.28 -13.94 -8.72
N LYS A 147 5.06 -13.73 -10.02
CA LYS A 147 5.17 -14.77 -11.05
C LYS A 147 5.60 -14.19 -12.39
N GLN A 148 6.81 -14.54 -12.80
CA GLN A 148 7.41 -14.06 -14.04
C GLN A 148 6.54 -14.45 -15.25
N GLY A 149 6.22 -13.46 -16.10
CA GLY A 149 5.39 -13.65 -17.30
C GLY A 149 3.88 -13.59 -17.07
N GLU A 150 3.39 -13.53 -15.83
CA GLU A 150 1.96 -13.35 -15.56
C GLU A 150 1.60 -11.86 -15.62
N LEU A 151 0.77 -11.49 -16.58
CA LEU A 151 0.35 -10.11 -16.76
C LEU A 151 -0.96 -9.84 -16.03
N GLN A 152 -1.01 -8.75 -15.26
CA GLN A 152 -2.23 -8.28 -14.62
C GLN A 152 -3.20 -7.67 -15.66
N LYS A 153 -4.51 -7.69 -15.35
CA LYS A 153 -5.55 -7.06 -16.19
C LYS A 153 -5.40 -5.54 -16.24
N PRO A 154 -5.96 -4.86 -17.26
CA PRO A 154 -5.91 -3.40 -17.31
C PRO A 154 -6.63 -2.78 -16.12
N TRP A 155 -6.12 -1.65 -15.64
CA TRP A 155 -6.71 -0.92 -14.52
C TRP A 155 -6.84 0.55 -14.85
N GLN A 156 -8.07 1.02 -15.00
CA GLN A 156 -8.40 2.44 -15.18
C GLN A 156 -8.87 2.99 -13.85
N ASP A 157 -8.23 4.05 -13.38
CA ASP A 157 -8.54 4.69 -12.10
C ASP A 157 -8.04 6.14 -12.07
N ILE A 158 -8.37 6.88 -11.01
CA ILE A 158 -7.97 8.27 -10.81
C ILE A 158 -7.48 8.46 -9.36
N ASP A 159 -6.40 9.22 -9.23
CA ASP A 159 -5.87 9.71 -7.95
C ASP A 159 -5.51 11.20 -8.10
N ARG A 160 -5.47 11.93 -6.99
CA ARG A 160 -5.17 13.36 -6.99
C ARG A 160 -4.31 13.72 -5.78
N SER A 161 -3.32 14.59 -6.01
CA SER A 161 -2.62 15.31 -4.96
C SER A 161 -3.28 16.66 -4.66
N CYS A 162 -3.40 17.03 -3.38
CA CYS A 162 -3.79 18.35 -2.91
C CYS A 162 -2.81 18.92 -1.88
#